data_AF-A0A7C9A6G8-F1
#
_entry.id   AF-A0A7C9A6G8-F1
#
_cell.length_a   1.000
_cell.length_b   1.000
_cell.length_c   1.000
_cell.angle_alpha   90.00
_cell.angle_beta   90.00
_cell.angle_gamma   90.00
#
_symmetry.space_group_name_H-M   'P 1'
#
loop_
_entity.id
_entity.type
_entity.pdbx_description
1 polymer ?
#
loop_
_entity_poly.entity_id
_entity_poly.type
_entity_poly.pdbx_seq_one_letter_code
_entity_poly.pdbx_strand_id
1 'polypeptide(L)'
;VLFRSLKDLGLRDSLSVASAKDLLLNLQKACGYQRLNPNELRAVMEILHFICDESVEPKSIRSDWDSDAVVPDDGNRLVHARSCVYVDSYGSRFVKFINSSRLRFVHPSLPEMICLTLQIKKLSDVVVEELHSEEHLQIRESIGSVSLSFMRQKLLSRSFQEAVFKMLSCVGSNVPAFNESSAKKVCFLLQAAADKLHFVQSVYTHFLLLPNRIDITYTVKDSTIPEWAVGSGHRALYYIDRQKTRVLVAEPPSYISVLDVIAIVLSDILGSPNPLPLGSLILCPEGSESAVIDMLKICSDSKGSETTRNCTDSIGKDLLAQDASRVQFHPLRPFYMGEIVAWRSENAEKLKYGRVPEDVRPSAGQALYRFSVETAPGVTETLLSSQVFSFSSVSLDAEASSVTLPENSQMVLSNTMDSDIVEGSGRGKATSVQAQAGKDLQYGRVSPAELVQAVQEMLSAAGISMDMEKQTLLRTNLTLQEQLKYSQAALLLEQDKADAAAKEADTAKAAWQCRVCLTNEVDVAIVPCGHVLCRRCSSAVSRCPFCRLQVSKAMKIFRP
;
A
#
# COMPACT_ATOMS: atom_id res chain seq x y z
N VAL A 1 7.24 4.60 0.72
CA VAL A 1 8.17 4.14 1.79
C VAL A 1 9.58 3.84 1.26
N LEU A 2 9.72 3.07 0.17
CA LEU A 2 11.02 2.81 -0.50
C LEU A 2 11.74 4.09 -0.97
N PHE A 3 11.03 5.02 -1.62
CA PHE A 3 11.62 6.27 -2.14
C PHE A 3 12.25 7.18 -1.07
N ARG A 4 11.77 7.15 0.18
CA ARG A 4 12.28 8.01 1.26
C ARG A 4 13.36 7.32 2.10
N SER A 5 13.24 6.00 2.26
CA SER A 5 14.30 5.18 2.90
C SER A 5 15.58 5.16 2.06
N LEU A 6 15.47 5.29 0.73
CA LEU A 6 16.61 5.47 -0.19
C LEU A 6 17.29 6.84 -0.06
N LYS A 7 16.55 7.87 0.39
CA LYS A 7 17.07 9.23 0.56
C LYS A 7 17.99 9.35 1.77
N ASP A 8 17.69 8.60 2.83
CA ASP A 8 18.52 8.51 4.04
C ASP A 8 19.76 7.60 3.83
N LEU A 9 19.81 6.84 2.73
CA LEU A 9 20.94 5.97 2.32
C LEU A 9 21.86 6.60 1.25
N GLY A 10 21.66 7.87 0.88
CA GLY A 10 22.57 8.60 -0.02
C GLY A 10 22.52 8.20 -1.50
N LEU A 11 21.40 7.64 -1.99
CA LEU A 11 21.21 7.32 -3.40
C LEU A 11 20.34 8.36 -4.13
N ARG A 12 20.66 8.57 -5.42
CA ARG A 12 20.18 9.63 -6.33
C ARG A 12 18.65 9.82 -6.34
N ASP A 13 18.20 11.05 -6.63
CA ASP A 13 16.80 11.52 -6.59
C ASP A 13 15.80 10.81 -7.55
N SER A 14 16.23 9.83 -8.35
CA SER A 14 15.36 8.97 -9.15
C SER A 14 15.81 7.51 -9.11
N LEU A 15 14.87 6.60 -8.86
CA LEU A 15 15.10 5.16 -8.93
C LEU A 15 15.30 4.81 -10.41
N SER A 16 16.52 4.49 -10.82
CA SER A 16 16.74 3.95 -12.17
C SER A 16 16.26 2.52 -12.24
N VAL A 17 15.84 2.06 -13.42
CA VAL A 17 15.48 0.65 -13.63
C VAL A 17 16.57 -0.26 -13.08
N ALA A 18 17.85 -0.04 -13.42
CA ALA A 18 18.99 -0.82 -12.92
C ALA A 18 19.11 -0.86 -11.38
N SER A 19 18.88 0.26 -10.69
CA SER A 19 18.90 0.27 -9.21
C SER A 19 17.74 -0.52 -8.60
N ALA A 20 16.57 -0.50 -9.26
CA ALA A 20 15.42 -1.29 -8.86
C ALA A 20 15.66 -2.81 -9.04
N LYS A 21 16.39 -3.18 -10.10
CA LYS A 21 16.86 -4.56 -10.37
C LYS A 21 17.73 -5.09 -9.22
N ASP A 22 18.78 -4.34 -8.90
CA ASP A 22 19.72 -4.71 -7.83
C ASP A 22 19.02 -4.80 -6.48
N LEU A 23 18.05 -3.93 -6.22
CA LEU A 23 17.26 -3.95 -5.00
C LEU A 23 16.44 -5.24 -4.86
N LEU A 24 15.78 -5.71 -5.93
CA LEU A 24 15.05 -6.98 -5.90
C LEU A 24 15.98 -8.19 -5.69
N LEU A 25 17.15 -8.20 -6.34
CA LEU A 25 18.13 -9.28 -6.20
C LEU A 25 18.73 -9.30 -4.78
N ASN A 26 19.06 -8.14 -4.23
CA ASN A 26 19.56 -8.02 -2.86
C ASN A 26 18.49 -8.43 -1.84
N LEU A 27 17.23 -8.06 -2.08
CA LEU A 27 16.12 -8.46 -1.22
C LEU A 27 15.88 -9.98 -1.30
N GLN A 28 15.99 -10.60 -2.48
CA GLN A 28 15.93 -12.05 -2.63
C GLN A 28 17.04 -12.76 -1.82
N LYS A 29 18.28 -12.25 -1.92
CA LYS A 29 19.43 -12.78 -1.16
C LYS A 29 19.24 -12.63 0.35
N ALA A 30 18.79 -11.46 0.80
CA ALA A 30 18.53 -11.18 2.21
C ALA A 30 17.39 -12.03 2.77
N CYS A 31 16.32 -12.23 1.98
CA CYS A 31 15.17 -13.03 2.41
C CYS A 31 15.43 -14.53 2.37
N GLY A 32 16.40 -15.04 1.59
CA GLY A 32 16.78 -16.45 1.60
C GLY A 32 15.61 -17.44 1.41
N TYR A 33 14.66 -17.12 0.51
CA TYR A 33 13.40 -17.85 0.28
C TYR A 33 12.39 -17.86 1.45
N GLN A 34 12.54 -16.97 2.43
CA GLN A 34 11.53 -16.73 3.45
C GLN A 34 10.28 -16.04 2.86
N ARG A 35 9.15 -16.19 3.57
CA ARG A 35 7.87 -15.57 3.22
C ARG A 35 7.93 -14.06 3.47
N LEU A 36 7.69 -13.28 2.44
CA LEU A 36 7.57 -11.82 2.50
C LEU A 36 6.38 -11.42 3.36
N ASN A 37 6.57 -10.38 4.19
CA ASN A 37 5.46 -9.74 4.88
C ASN A 37 4.59 -8.93 3.87
N PRO A 38 3.36 -8.53 4.23
CA PRO A 38 2.47 -7.80 3.31
C PRO A 38 3.07 -6.50 2.74
N ASN A 39 3.92 -5.81 3.52
CA ASN A 39 4.58 -4.58 3.10
C ASN A 39 5.72 -4.84 2.10
N GLU A 40 6.52 -5.88 2.35
CA GLU A 40 7.58 -6.38 1.46
C GLU A 40 6.98 -6.87 0.15
N LEU A 41 5.89 -7.63 0.21
CA LEU A 41 5.16 -8.08 -0.99
C LEU A 41 4.63 -6.88 -1.80
N ARG A 42 3.99 -5.92 -1.14
CA ARG A 42 3.51 -4.70 -1.81
C ARG A 42 4.67 -3.93 -2.46
N ALA A 43 5.76 -3.74 -1.73
CA ALA A 43 6.96 -3.08 -2.23
C ALA A 43 7.51 -3.78 -3.48
N VAL A 44 7.63 -5.11 -3.46
CA VAL A 44 8.05 -5.91 -4.61
C VAL A 44 7.11 -5.71 -5.80
N MET A 45 5.79 -5.73 -5.58
CA MET A 45 4.80 -5.53 -6.65
C MET A 45 4.93 -4.13 -7.28
N GLU A 46 5.09 -3.08 -6.47
CA GLU A 46 5.29 -1.71 -6.95
C GLU A 46 6.60 -1.58 -7.76
N ILE A 47 7.69 -2.22 -7.30
CA ILE A 47 8.96 -2.23 -8.02
C ILE A 47 8.83 -2.97 -9.36
N LEU A 48 8.17 -4.13 -9.40
CA LEU A 48 7.95 -4.88 -10.63
C LEU A 48 7.10 -4.09 -11.63
N HIS A 49 6.08 -3.38 -11.14
CA HIS A 49 5.27 -2.51 -11.99
C HIS A 49 6.09 -1.37 -12.57
N PHE A 50 6.90 -0.70 -11.75
CA PHE A 50 7.81 0.37 -12.20
C PHE A 50 8.79 -0.11 -13.27
N ILE A 51 9.43 -1.27 -13.05
CA ILE A 51 10.39 -1.85 -14.01
C ILE A 51 9.71 -2.18 -15.34
N CYS A 52 8.47 -2.69 -15.32
CA CYS A 52 7.76 -3.08 -16.53
C CYS A 52 7.10 -1.90 -17.26
N ASP A 53 6.66 -0.86 -16.56
CA ASP A 53 6.01 0.32 -17.15
C ASP A 53 7.00 1.21 -17.93
N GLU A 54 8.23 1.40 -17.44
CA GLU A 54 9.26 2.17 -18.16
C GLU A 54 9.90 1.39 -19.33
N SER A 55 9.61 0.10 -19.48
CA SER A 55 10.27 -0.82 -20.43
C SER A 55 9.74 -0.78 -21.88
N VAL A 56 9.17 0.36 -22.30
CA VAL A 56 8.75 0.61 -23.70
C VAL A 56 9.96 0.77 -24.66
N GLU A 57 11.18 0.77 -24.13
CA GLU A 57 12.42 0.86 -24.91
C GLU A 57 12.81 -0.45 -25.64
N PRO A 58 13.52 -0.34 -26.80
CA PRO A 58 13.65 -1.41 -27.78
C PRO A 58 14.45 -2.64 -27.29
N LYS A 59 14.05 -3.81 -27.83
CA LYS A 59 14.43 -5.20 -27.52
C LYS A 59 15.94 -5.55 -27.38
N SER A 60 16.87 -4.62 -27.56
CA SER A 60 18.33 -4.91 -27.60
C SER A 60 19.02 -4.94 -26.23
N ILE A 61 18.45 -4.33 -25.18
CA ILE A 61 18.99 -4.35 -23.79
C ILE A 61 18.29 -5.44 -22.93
N ARG A 62 17.37 -6.23 -23.50
CA ARG A 62 16.54 -7.19 -22.75
C ARG A 62 17.24 -8.49 -22.34
N SER A 63 18.33 -8.88 -23.00
CA SER A 63 18.90 -10.23 -22.88
C SER A 63 19.43 -10.60 -21.49
N ASP A 64 19.90 -9.63 -20.70
CA ASP A 64 20.47 -9.92 -19.37
C ASP A 64 19.39 -10.05 -18.27
N TRP A 65 18.22 -9.44 -18.45
CA TRP A 65 17.17 -9.43 -17.43
C TRP A 65 16.31 -10.68 -17.40
N ASP A 66 16.10 -11.29 -18.57
CA ASP A 66 15.18 -12.43 -18.72
C ASP A 66 15.65 -13.67 -17.92
N SER A 67 16.94 -13.77 -17.61
CA SER A 67 17.52 -14.93 -16.91
C SER A 67 17.47 -14.81 -15.37
N ASP A 68 17.55 -13.59 -14.83
CA ASP A 68 17.72 -13.32 -13.40
C ASP A 68 16.55 -12.58 -12.75
N ALA A 69 15.48 -12.28 -13.50
CA ALA A 69 14.28 -11.66 -12.96
C ALA A 69 13.71 -12.46 -11.77
N VAL A 70 13.27 -11.75 -10.73
CA VAL A 70 12.74 -12.31 -9.50
C VAL A 70 11.28 -11.88 -9.33
N VAL A 71 10.42 -12.83 -8.99
CA VAL A 71 9.00 -12.61 -8.76
C VAL A 71 8.54 -13.30 -7.47
N PRO A 72 7.48 -12.79 -6.83
CA PRO A 72 6.85 -13.48 -5.71
C PRO A 72 6.05 -14.70 -6.21
N ASP A 73 6.20 -15.83 -5.54
CA ASP A 73 5.36 -17.01 -5.74
C ASP A 73 4.03 -16.94 -4.96
N ASP A 74 3.18 -17.95 -5.16
CA ASP A 74 1.91 -18.15 -4.45
C ASP A 74 2.06 -18.30 -2.92
N GLY A 75 3.25 -18.66 -2.45
CA GLY A 75 3.64 -18.70 -1.04
C GLY A 75 4.18 -17.38 -0.49
N ASN A 76 4.11 -16.28 -1.25
CA ASN A 76 4.70 -14.97 -0.95
C ASN A 76 6.22 -15.01 -0.78
N ARG A 77 6.96 -15.85 -1.52
CA ARG A 77 8.42 -15.94 -1.47
C ARG A 77 9.03 -15.40 -2.76
N LEU A 78 10.16 -14.72 -2.66
CA LEU A 78 10.89 -14.25 -3.85
C LEU A 78 11.69 -15.39 -4.49
N VAL A 79 11.38 -15.66 -5.74
CA VAL A 79 11.97 -16.75 -6.53
C VAL A 79 12.27 -16.26 -7.94
N HIS A 80 13.12 -16.98 -8.67
CA HIS A 80 13.41 -16.61 -10.05
C HIS A 80 12.19 -16.83 -10.95
N ALA A 81 11.89 -15.86 -11.81
CA ALA A 81 10.79 -15.87 -12.77
C ALA A 81 10.75 -17.15 -13.62
N ARG A 82 11.93 -17.62 -14.07
CA ARG A 82 12.08 -18.87 -14.84
C ARG A 82 11.62 -20.15 -14.13
N SER A 83 11.56 -20.12 -12.80
CA SER A 83 11.15 -21.26 -11.98
C SER A 83 9.64 -21.28 -11.70
N CYS A 84 8.93 -20.22 -12.10
CA CYS A 84 7.50 -20.07 -11.90
C CYS A 84 6.72 -20.28 -13.19
N VAL A 85 5.45 -20.58 -13.01
CA VAL A 85 4.43 -20.66 -14.05
C VAL A 85 3.31 -19.72 -13.67
N TYR A 86 2.85 -18.89 -14.59
CA TYR A 86 1.69 -18.05 -14.34
C TYR A 86 0.42 -18.74 -14.87
N VAL A 87 -0.68 -18.58 -14.14
CA VAL A 87 -1.98 -19.15 -14.53
C VAL A 87 -2.60 -18.23 -15.56
N ASP A 88 -2.59 -18.65 -16.82
CA ASP A 88 -3.25 -17.95 -17.91
C ASP A 88 -4.75 -18.24 -17.95
N SER A 89 -5.49 -17.50 -18.76
CA SER A 89 -6.95 -17.64 -18.88
C SER A 89 -7.39 -19.06 -19.22
N TYR A 90 -6.69 -19.72 -20.14
CA TYR A 90 -6.96 -21.12 -20.49
C TYR A 90 -6.54 -22.07 -19.34
N GLY A 91 -5.32 -21.88 -18.80
CA GLY A 91 -4.78 -22.66 -17.69
C GLY A 91 -5.67 -22.70 -16.44
N SER A 92 -6.35 -21.59 -16.13
CA SER A 92 -7.22 -21.43 -14.96
C SER A 92 -8.29 -22.53 -14.84
N ARG A 93 -8.72 -23.09 -15.97
CA ARG A 93 -9.83 -24.06 -16.06
C ARG A 93 -9.50 -25.42 -15.47
N PHE A 94 -8.22 -25.81 -15.52
CA PHE A 94 -7.78 -27.12 -15.06
C PHE A 94 -6.88 -27.08 -13.83
N VAL A 95 -6.63 -25.92 -13.23
CA VAL A 95 -5.83 -25.78 -11.98
C VAL A 95 -6.37 -26.69 -10.86
N LYS A 96 -7.69 -26.88 -10.78
CA LYS A 96 -8.33 -27.74 -9.77
C LYS A 96 -8.15 -29.24 -10.01
N PHE A 97 -7.82 -29.63 -11.24
CA PHE A 97 -7.71 -31.03 -11.67
C PHE A 97 -6.27 -31.49 -11.87
N ILE A 98 -5.30 -30.66 -11.48
CA ILE A 98 -3.88 -30.96 -11.55
C ILE A 98 -3.25 -31.01 -10.17
N ASN A 99 -2.27 -31.89 -10.00
CA ASN A 99 -1.42 -31.91 -8.83
C ASN A 99 -0.34 -30.83 -8.96
N SER A 100 -0.53 -29.73 -8.24
CA SER A 100 0.38 -28.58 -8.25
C SER A 100 1.68 -28.80 -7.48
N SER A 101 1.91 -29.94 -6.82
CA SER A 101 3.12 -30.17 -6.00
C SER A 101 4.45 -30.02 -6.77
N ARG A 102 4.40 -30.17 -8.10
CA ARG A 102 5.56 -30.06 -9.00
C ARG A 102 5.61 -28.73 -9.76
N LEU A 103 4.63 -27.85 -9.55
CA LEU A 103 4.52 -26.55 -10.19
C LEU A 103 4.65 -25.47 -9.14
N ARG A 104 5.40 -24.41 -9.44
CA ARG A 104 5.43 -23.20 -8.61
C ARG A 104 4.65 -22.12 -9.33
N PHE A 105 3.59 -21.63 -8.71
CA PHE A 105 2.80 -20.56 -9.30
C PHE A 105 3.36 -19.20 -8.93
N VAL A 106 3.23 -18.25 -9.85
CA VAL A 106 3.42 -16.83 -9.53
C VAL A 106 2.30 -16.36 -8.60
N HIS A 107 2.59 -15.37 -7.74
CA HIS A 107 1.60 -14.77 -6.86
C HIS A 107 0.35 -14.30 -7.66
N PRO A 108 -0.89 -14.63 -7.24
CA PRO A 108 -2.11 -14.35 -7.99
C PRO A 108 -2.38 -12.87 -8.29
N SER A 109 -1.83 -11.96 -7.49
CA SER A 109 -1.99 -10.51 -7.71
C SER A 109 -1.02 -9.93 -8.73
N LEU A 110 -0.09 -10.73 -9.29
CA LEU A 110 0.83 -10.23 -10.31
C LEU A 110 0.07 -10.12 -11.66
N PRO A 111 0.02 -8.93 -12.29
CA PRO A 111 -0.67 -8.76 -13.57
C PRO A 111 -0.10 -9.63 -14.69
N GLU A 112 -0.96 -10.09 -15.61
CA GLU A 112 -0.56 -10.89 -16.77
C GLU A 112 0.46 -10.16 -17.65
N MET A 113 0.30 -8.85 -17.84
CA MET A 113 1.23 -8.02 -18.61
C MET A 113 2.67 -8.07 -18.08
N ILE A 114 2.84 -8.11 -16.76
CA ILE A 114 4.16 -8.25 -16.12
C ILE A 114 4.69 -9.67 -16.37
N CYS A 115 3.86 -10.70 -16.21
CA CYS A 115 4.24 -12.09 -16.47
C CYS A 115 4.75 -12.30 -17.91
N LEU A 116 4.05 -11.71 -18.89
CA LEU A 116 4.45 -11.74 -20.30
C LEU A 116 5.74 -10.97 -20.56
N THR A 117 5.91 -9.80 -19.93
CA THR A 117 7.11 -8.97 -20.06
C THR A 117 8.35 -9.68 -19.51
N LEU A 118 8.20 -10.41 -18.41
CA LEU A 118 9.25 -11.20 -17.76
C LEU A 118 9.43 -12.61 -18.36
N GLN A 119 8.74 -12.93 -19.47
CA GLN A 119 8.80 -14.22 -20.16
C GLN A 119 8.51 -15.44 -19.26
N ILE A 120 7.62 -15.27 -18.27
CA ILE A 120 7.19 -16.37 -17.43
C ILE A 120 6.34 -17.32 -18.26
N LYS A 121 6.59 -18.63 -18.14
CA LYS A 121 5.85 -19.65 -18.88
C LYS A 121 4.37 -19.66 -18.47
N LYS A 122 3.48 -19.83 -19.44
CA LYS A 122 2.06 -20.03 -19.22
C LYS A 122 1.81 -21.42 -18.68
N LEU A 123 0.79 -21.57 -17.85
CA LEU A 123 0.35 -22.90 -17.42
C LEU A 123 -0.10 -23.75 -18.62
N SER A 124 -0.81 -23.14 -19.58
CA SER A 124 -1.21 -23.79 -20.84
C SER A 124 -0.06 -24.24 -21.75
N ASP A 125 1.14 -23.69 -21.59
CA ASP A 125 2.32 -24.11 -22.35
C ASP A 125 3.04 -25.29 -21.69
N VAL A 126 2.88 -25.45 -20.37
CA VAL A 126 3.59 -26.42 -19.54
C VAL A 126 2.76 -27.67 -19.27
N VAL A 127 1.43 -27.53 -19.23
CA VAL A 127 0.47 -28.61 -18.99
C VAL A 127 -0.38 -28.81 -20.23
N VAL A 128 -0.48 -30.06 -20.67
CA VAL A 128 -1.31 -30.46 -21.82
C VAL A 128 -2.40 -31.40 -21.34
N GLU A 129 -3.64 -31.12 -21.71
CA GLU A 129 -4.76 -32.05 -21.57
C GLU A 129 -4.79 -32.99 -22.78
N GLU A 130 -4.79 -34.30 -22.54
CA GLU A 130 -4.91 -35.34 -23.56
C GLU A 130 -6.07 -36.30 -23.21
N LEU A 131 -6.62 -36.97 -24.22
CA LEU A 131 -7.68 -37.97 -24.03
C LEU A 131 -7.09 -39.26 -23.44
N HIS A 132 -7.73 -39.79 -22.40
CA HIS A 132 -7.22 -40.98 -21.69
C HIS A 132 -7.38 -42.27 -22.49
N SER A 133 -8.48 -42.47 -23.23
CA SER A 133 -8.67 -43.59 -24.15
C SER A 133 -9.76 -43.28 -25.18
N GLU A 134 -9.46 -43.44 -26.48
CA GLU A 134 -10.45 -43.24 -27.55
C GLU A 134 -11.54 -44.34 -27.57
N GLU A 135 -11.30 -45.49 -26.93
CA GLU A 135 -12.18 -46.67 -26.94
C GLU A 135 -13.57 -46.43 -26.28
N HIS A 136 -13.70 -45.42 -25.42
CA HIS A 136 -14.95 -45.07 -24.75
C HIS A 136 -15.76 -43.97 -25.47
N LEU A 137 -15.31 -43.50 -26.63
CA LEU A 137 -15.97 -42.42 -27.37
C LEU A 137 -17.16 -42.95 -28.18
N GLN A 138 -18.32 -43.06 -27.54
CA GLN A 138 -19.58 -43.33 -28.23
C GLN A 138 -20.17 -42.04 -28.77
N ILE A 139 -20.02 -41.80 -30.09
CA ILE A 139 -20.57 -40.64 -30.78
C ILE A 139 -22.11 -40.72 -30.78
N ARG A 140 -22.76 -39.61 -30.46
CA ARG A 140 -24.23 -39.45 -30.49
C ARG A 140 -24.64 -38.38 -31.50
N GLU A 141 -25.82 -38.56 -32.07
CA GLU A 141 -26.45 -37.55 -32.95
C GLU A 141 -27.14 -36.43 -32.16
N SER A 142 -27.53 -36.69 -30.91
CA SER A 142 -28.18 -35.73 -30.02
C SER A 142 -27.83 -35.96 -28.55
N ILE A 143 -27.88 -34.89 -27.76
CA ILE A 143 -27.82 -34.92 -26.29
C ILE A 143 -29.07 -34.17 -25.80
N GLY A 144 -29.98 -34.88 -25.14
CA GLY A 144 -31.26 -34.33 -24.72
C GLY A 144 -32.08 -33.81 -25.91
N SER A 145 -32.47 -32.53 -25.86
CA SER A 145 -33.25 -31.85 -26.91
C SER A 145 -32.41 -31.25 -28.05
N VAL A 146 -31.07 -31.28 -27.94
CA VAL A 146 -30.16 -30.63 -28.90
C VAL A 146 -29.55 -31.68 -29.82
N SER A 147 -29.74 -31.54 -31.14
CA SER A 147 -29.10 -32.38 -32.15
C SER A 147 -27.85 -31.72 -32.75
N LEU A 148 -26.93 -32.54 -33.26
CA LEU A 148 -25.76 -32.06 -34.00
C LEU A 148 -26.17 -31.31 -35.27
N SER A 149 -27.21 -31.78 -35.97
CA SER A 149 -27.75 -31.13 -37.17
C SER A 149 -28.26 -29.72 -36.87
N PHE A 150 -28.99 -29.54 -35.77
CA PHE A 150 -29.48 -28.25 -35.32
C PHE A 150 -28.32 -27.30 -35.01
N MET A 151 -27.32 -27.78 -34.25
CA MET A 151 -26.15 -26.96 -33.92
C MET A 151 -25.36 -26.54 -35.16
N ARG A 152 -25.16 -27.45 -36.12
CA ARG A 152 -24.50 -27.14 -37.39
C ARG A 152 -25.23 -26.05 -38.15
N GLN A 153 -26.55 -26.17 -38.30
CA GLN A 153 -27.35 -25.14 -38.96
C GLN A 153 -27.22 -23.79 -38.24
N LYS A 154 -27.31 -23.77 -36.91
CA LYS A 154 -27.24 -22.54 -36.13
C LYS A 154 -25.87 -21.86 -36.22
N LEU A 155 -24.77 -22.63 -36.15
CA LEU A 155 -23.41 -22.10 -36.27
C LEU A 155 -23.10 -21.56 -37.67
N LEU A 156 -23.72 -22.13 -38.71
CA LEU A 156 -23.61 -21.67 -40.09
C LEU A 156 -24.53 -20.46 -40.41
N SER A 157 -25.50 -20.16 -39.54
CA SER A 157 -26.41 -19.02 -39.74
C SER A 157 -25.69 -17.68 -39.65
N ARG A 158 -25.95 -16.80 -40.63
CA ARG A 158 -25.39 -15.45 -40.66
C ARG A 158 -25.88 -14.58 -39.50
N SER A 159 -27.17 -14.67 -39.15
CA SER A 159 -27.74 -13.88 -38.06
C SER A 159 -27.08 -14.22 -36.73
N PHE A 160 -26.80 -15.50 -36.50
CA PHE A 160 -26.09 -15.96 -35.31
C PHE A 160 -24.63 -15.51 -35.29
N GLN A 161 -23.90 -15.64 -36.40
CA GLN A 161 -22.50 -15.20 -36.50
C GLN A 161 -22.35 -13.69 -36.26
N GLU A 162 -23.26 -12.87 -36.81
CA GLU A 162 -23.29 -11.42 -36.59
C GLU A 162 -23.62 -11.06 -35.14
N ALA A 163 -24.57 -11.75 -34.53
CA ALA A 163 -24.93 -11.56 -33.12
C ALA A 163 -23.75 -11.90 -32.18
N VAL A 164 -23.05 -13.02 -32.43
CA VAL A 164 -21.85 -13.40 -31.67
C VAL A 164 -20.74 -12.37 -31.87
N PHE A 165 -20.52 -11.88 -33.09
CA PHE A 165 -19.54 -10.83 -33.35
C PHE A 165 -19.88 -9.52 -32.62
N LYS A 166 -21.15 -9.11 -32.62
CA LYS A 166 -21.64 -7.93 -31.87
C LYS A 166 -21.41 -8.09 -30.37
N MET A 167 -21.65 -9.28 -29.81
CA MET A 167 -21.33 -9.55 -28.41
C MET A 167 -19.83 -9.46 -28.11
N LEU A 168 -19.00 -10.09 -28.96
CA LEU A 168 -17.54 -10.10 -28.78
C LEU A 168 -16.93 -8.71 -28.88
N SER A 169 -17.40 -7.86 -29.79
CA SER A 169 -16.90 -6.49 -29.93
C SER A 169 -17.27 -5.62 -28.72
N CYS A 170 -18.44 -5.86 -28.11
CA CYS A 170 -18.81 -5.20 -26.86
C CYS A 170 -17.94 -5.66 -25.69
N VAL A 171 -17.71 -6.96 -25.52
CA VAL A 171 -16.85 -7.50 -24.44
C VAL A 171 -15.37 -7.16 -24.67
N GLY A 172 -14.92 -7.10 -25.92
CA GLY A 172 -13.53 -6.85 -26.30
C GLY A 172 -13.01 -5.46 -25.93
N SER A 173 -13.89 -4.48 -25.68
CA SER A 173 -13.50 -3.18 -25.13
C SER A 173 -12.84 -3.27 -23.74
N ASN A 174 -13.07 -4.36 -23.00
CA ASN A 174 -12.50 -4.61 -21.67
C ASN A 174 -11.29 -5.56 -21.69
N VAL A 175 -10.96 -6.22 -22.81
CA VAL A 175 -9.86 -7.20 -22.89
C VAL A 175 -9.08 -7.02 -24.21
N PRO A 176 -7.81 -6.55 -24.16
CA PRO A 176 -7.06 -6.15 -25.35
C PRO A 176 -6.81 -7.27 -26.38
N ALA A 177 -6.88 -8.55 -25.97
CA ALA A 177 -6.74 -9.71 -26.87
C ALA A 177 -7.85 -9.80 -27.94
N PHE A 178 -9.01 -9.15 -27.73
CA PHE A 178 -10.14 -9.22 -28.66
C PHE A 178 -10.17 -8.10 -29.70
N ASN A 179 -9.40 -7.01 -29.51
CA ASN A 179 -9.37 -5.88 -30.43
C ASN A 179 -8.87 -6.27 -31.84
N GLU A 180 -8.25 -7.43 -32.00
CA GLU A 180 -7.79 -7.97 -33.30
C GLU A 180 -8.79 -8.94 -33.96
N SER A 181 -9.93 -9.23 -33.34
CA SER A 181 -10.88 -10.23 -33.85
C SER A 181 -11.76 -9.65 -34.96
N SER A 182 -11.37 -9.84 -36.22
CA SER A 182 -12.22 -9.45 -37.36
C SER A 182 -13.50 -10.31 -37.44
N ALA A 183 -14.60 -9.74 -37.93
CA ALA A 183 -15.86 -10.47 -38.17
C ALA A 183 -15.63 -11.74 -39.01
N LYS A 184 -14.72 -11.66 -40.00
CA LYS A 184 -14.30 -12.79 -40.84
C LYS A 184 -13.67 -13.93 -40.03
N LYS A 185 -12.87 -13.63 -39.01
CA LYS A 185 -12.25 -14.62 -38.12
C LYS A 185 -13.31 -15.33 -37.28
N VAL A 186 -14.29 -14.58 -36.75
CA VAL A 186 -15.41 -15.17 -35.99
C VAL A 186 -16.24 -16.10 -36.86
N CYS A 187 -16.62 -15.69 -38.07
CA CYS A 187 -17.32 -16.54 -39.02
C CYS A 187 -16.55 -17.83 -39.32
N PHE A 188 -15.25 -17.73 -39.63
CA PHE A 188 -14.40 -18.89 -39.91
C PHE A 188 -14.32 -19.86 -38.72
N LEU A 189 -14.16 -19.33 -37.50
CA LEU A 189 -14.09 -20.15 -36.28
C LEU A 189 -15.42 -20.88 -36.01
N LEU A 190 -16.56 -20.22 -36.20
CA LEU A 190 -17.87 -20.84 -36.01
C LEU A 190 -18.19 -21.88 -37.09
N GLN A 191 -17.79 -21.63 -38.34
CA GLN A 191 -17.88 -22.61 -39.44
C GLN A 191 -17.00 -23.83 -39.14
N ALA A 192 -15.75 -23.62 -38.74
CA ALA A 192 -14.86 -24.70 -38.35
C ALA A 192 -15.39 -25.48 -37.13
N ALA A 193 -16.04 -24.80 -36.19
CA ALA A 193 -16.71 -25.46 -35.06
C ALA A 193 -17.86 -26.35 -35.51
N ALA A 194 -18.67 -25.91 -36.48
CA ALA A 194 -19.78 -26.71 -37.01
C ALA A 194 -19.32 -28.06 -37.60
N ASP A 195 -18.18 -28.07 -38.30
CA ASP A 195 -17.62 -29.27 -38.91
C ASP A 195 -16.99 -30.22 -37.89
N LYS A 196 -16.39 -29.67 -36.83
CA LYS A 196 -15.53 -30.40 -35.89
C LYS A 196 -16.21 -30.78 -34.56
N LEU A 197 -17.44 -30.30 -34.34
CA LEU A 197 -18.22 -30.58 -33.15
C LEU A 197 -18.84 -31.97 -33.21
N HIS A 198 -18.58 -32.77 -32.18
CA HIS A 198 -19.17 -34.09 -31.99
C HIS A 198 -19.73 -34.22 -30.57
N PHE A 199 -20.88 -34.89 -30.46
CA PHE A 199 -21.48 -35.25 -29.18
C PHE A 199 -21.06 -36.66 -28.82
N VAL A 200 -20.74 -36.89 -27.55
CA VAL A 200 -20.31 -38.19 -27.03
C VAL A 200 -20.94 -38.48 -25.67
N GLN A 201 -21.02 -39.75 -25.28
CA GLN A 201 -21.60 -40.12 -23.98
C GLN A 201 -20.73 -39.66 -22.79
N SER A 202 -19.42 -39.85 -22.87
CA SER A 202 -18.48 -39.48 -21.81
C SER A 202 -17.10 -39.16 -22.37
N VAL A 203 -16.43 -38.18 -21.77
CA VAL A 203 -15.06 -37.80 -22.09
C VAL A 203 -14.19 -37.99 -20.85
N TYR A 204 -13.08 -38.68 -21.02
CA TYR A 204 -12.07 -38.88 -19.97
C TYR A 204 -10.75 -38.28 -20.45
N THR A 205 -10.19 -37.38 -19.64
CA THR A 205 -8.94 -36.68 -19.94
C THR A 205 -7.91 -36.91 -18.85
N HIS A 206 -6.65 -36.70 -19.18
CA HIS A 206 -5.55 -36.64 -18.23
C HIS A 206 -4.68 -35.43 -18.53
N PHE A 207 -3.95 -34.94 -17.53
CA PHE A 207 -3.09 -33.76 -17.64
C PHE A 207 -1.62 -34.19 -17.55
N LEU A 208 -0.85 -33.89 -18.60
CA LEU A 208 0.57 -34.20 -18.69
C LEU A 208 1.43 -32.95 -18.51
N LEU A 209 2.45 -33.06 -17.67
CA LEU A 209 3.46 -32.04 -17.46
C LEU A 209 4.61 -32.20 -18.47
N LEU A 210 4.83 -31.18 -19.30
CA LEU A 210 5.95 -31.12 -20.25
C LEU A 210 7.26 -30.66 -19.58
N PRO A 211 8.45 -31.04 -20.11
CA PRO A 211 8.67 -31.85 -21.30
C PRO A 211 8.63 -33.37 -21.06
N ASN A 212 8.73 -33.82 -19.81
CA ASN A 212 8.88 -35.23 -19.45
C ASN A 212 7.58 -36.05 -19.58
N ARG A 213 6.47 -35.42 -19.97
CA ARG A 213 5.12 -36.01 -20.09
C ARG A 213 4.72 -36.80 -18.83
N ILE A 214 4.90 -36.18 -17.67
CA ILE A 214 4.53 -36.78 -16.39
C ILE A 214 3.03 -36.56 -16.15
N ASP A 215 2.28 -37.62 -15.89
CA ASP A 215 0.86 -37.49 -15.51
C ASP A 215 0.76 -36.78 -14.14
N ILE A 216 0.06 -35.64 -14.14
CA ILE A 216 -0.23 -34.82 -12.96
C ILE A 216 -1.73 -34.74 -12.70
N THR A 217 -2.53 -35.61 -13.30
CA THR A 217 -3.99 -35.64 -13.11
C THR A 217 -4.33 -35.84 -11.64
N TYR A 218 -5.12 -34.93 -11.10
CA TYR A 218 -5.67 -35.02 -9.76
C TYR A 218 -7.15 -35.39 -9.83
N THR A 219 -7.46 -36.63 -9.48
CA THR A 219 -8.84 -37.09 -9.32
C THR A 219 -9.21 -37.05 -7.84
N VAL A 220 -10.31 -36.36 -7.51
CA VAL A 220 -10.87 -36.40 -6.16
C VAL A 220 -11.43 -37.80 -5.94
N LYS A 221 -11.08 -38.43 -4.80
CA LYS A 221 -11.46 -39.82 -4.49
C LYS A 221 -12.98 -40.03 -4.39
N ASP A 222 -13.71 -38.96 -4.07
CA ASP A 222 -15.17 -38.91 -4.11
C ASP A 222 -15.60 -38.03 -5.30
N SER A 223 -16.36 -38.58 -6.24
CA SER A 223 -16.98 -37.75 -7.28
C SER A 223 -17.95 -36.79 -6.61
N THR A 224 -17.68 -35.48 -6.70
CA THR A 224 -18.60 -34.43 -6.23
C THR A 224 -19.94 -34.43 -6.97
N ILE A 225 -20.02 -35.15 -8.09
CA ILE A 225 -21.19 -35.30 -8.95
C ILE A 225 -21.80 -36.70 -8.74
N PRO A 226 -23.02 -36.82 -8.19
CA PRO A 226 -23.66 -38.09 -7.86
C PRO A 226 -23.87 -39.04 -9.06
N GLU A 227 -24.10 -38.48 -10.26
CA GLU A 227 -24.37 -39.25 -11.48
C GLU A 227 -23.10 -39.83 -12.13
N TRP A 228 -21.92 -39.50 -11.62
CA TRP A 228 -20.64 -39.96 -12.15
C TRP A 228 -20.09 -41.09 -11.27
N ALA A 229 -19.90 -42.26 -11.89
CA ALA A 229 -19.40 -43.45 -11.21
C ALA A 229 -18.04 -43.20 -10.56
N VAL A 230 -17.88 -43.70 -9.34
CA VAL A 230 -16.64 -43.63 -8.56
C VAL A 230 -15.62 -44.58 -9.19
N GLY A 231 -14.61 -44.03 -9.89
CA GLY A 231 -13.44 -44.80 -10.32
C GLY A 231 -12.96 -44.61 -11.76
N SER A 232 -13.68 -43.89 -12.63
CA SER A 232 -13.28 -43.69 -14.03
C SER A 232 -12.55 -42.35 -14.25
N GLY A 233 -11.26 -42.28 -13.90
CA GLY A 233 -10.37 -41.18 -14.31
C GLY A 233 -10.89 -39.75 -14.05
N HIS A 234 -10.30 -38.76 -14.71
CA HIS A 234 -10.87 -37.40 -14.72
C HIS A 234 -11.90 -37.30 -15.84
N ARG A 235 -13.19 -37.18 -15.47
CA ARG A 235 -14.30 -37.01 -16.42
C ARG A 235 -14.51 -35.53 -16.72
N ALA A 236 -14.48 -35.17 -18.00
CA ALA A 236 -14.69 -33.81 -18.48
C ALA A 236 -16.05 -33.68 -19.21
N LEU A 237 -16.64 -32.49 -19.16
CA LEU A 237 -17.88 -32.17 -19.90
C LEU A 237 -17.62 -31.88 -21.38
N TYR A 238 -16.40 -31.51 -21.73
CA TYR A 238 -15.97 -31.26 -23.09
C TYR A 238 -14.46 -31.46 -23.21
N TYR A 239 -13.98 -31.66 -24.44
CA TYR A 239 -12.55 -31.69 -24.76
C TYR A 239 -12.33 -31.02 -26.11
N ILE A 240 -11.31 -30.17 -26.19
CA ILE A 240 -10.88 -29.49 -27.41
C ILE A 240 -9.42 -29.83 -27.64
N ASP A 241 -9.14 -30.47 -28.76
CA ASP A 241 -7.76 -30.79 -29.14
C ASP A 241 -6.93 -29.51 -29.35
N ARG A 242 -5.62 -29.57 -29.10
CA ARG A 242 -4.70 -28.42 -29.20
C ARG A 242 -4.65 -27.81 -30.60
N GLN A 243 -4.83 -28.63 -31.65
CA GLN A 243 -4.92 -28.16 -33.03
C GLN A 243 -6.34 -27.65 -33.39
N LYS A 244 -7.28 -27.68 -32.43
CA LYS A 244 -8.70 -27.39 -32.60
C LYS A 244 -9.28 -28.17 -33.79
N THR A 245 -8.86 -29.41 -33.98
CA THR A 245 -9.31 -30.30 -35.06
C THR A 245 -10.52 -31.13 -34.65
N ARG A 246 -10.64 -31.41 -33.35
CA ARG A 246 -11.71 -32.20 -32.75
C ARG A 246 -12.26 -31.46 -31.53
N VAL A 247 -13.58 -31.35 -31.48
CA VAL A 247 -14.32 -30.74 -30.36
C VAL A 247 -15.36 -31.75 -29.89
N LEU A 248 -15.19 -32.26 -28.68
CA LEU A 248 -16.07 -33.25 -28.08
C LEU A 248 -16.90 -32.61 -26.98
N VAL A 249 -18.20 -32.83 -26.98
CA VAL A 249 -19.12 -32.44 -25.90
C VAL A 249 -19.72 -33.71 -25.32
N ALA A 250 -19.52 -33.92 -24.02
CA ALA A 250 -20.06 -35.06 -23.29
C ALA A 250 -21.51 -34.80 -22.85
N GLU A 251 -22.26 -35.88 -22.63
CA GLU A 251 -23.56 -35.83 -21.97
C GLU A 251 -23.40 -35.31 -20.52
N PRO A 252 -23.94 -34.12 -20.19
CA PRO A 252 -23.82 -33.57 -18.85
C PRO A 252 -24.80 -34.26 -17.87
N PRO A 253 -24.59 -34.12 -16.55
CA PRO A 253 -25.57 -34.52 -15.55
C PRO A 253 -26.95 -33.87 -15.76
N SER A 254 -28.02 -34.48 -15.25
CA SER A 254 -29.40 -34.05 -15.56
C SER A 254 -29.74 -32.63 -15.14
N TYR A 255 -28.96 -32.05 -14.23
CA TYR A 255 -29.12 -30.69 -13.70
C TYR A 255 -28.21 -29.65 -14.36
N ILE A 256 -27.44 -30.02 -15.40
CA ILE A 256 -26.61 -29.09 -16.17
C ILE A 256 -27.15 -29.02 -17.60
N SER A 257 -27.39 -27.80 -18.09
CA SER A 257 -27.86 -27.57 -19.45
C SER A 257 -26.76 -27.87 -20.47
N VAL A 258 -27.07 -28.69 -21.47
CA VAL A 258 -26.18 -28.96 -22.63
C VAL A 258 -25.80 -27.66 -23.35
N LEU A 259 -26.73 -26.70 -23.42
CA LEU A 259 -26.51 -25.42 -24.08
C LEU A 259 -25.46 -24.57 -23.37
N ASP A 260 -25.37 -24.67 -22.05
CA ASP A 260 -24.36 -23.96 -21.27
C ASP A 260 -22.98 -24.58 -21.51
N VAL A 261 -22.90 -25.92 -21.60
CA VAL A 261 -21.66 -26.62 -21.98
C VAL A 261 -21.22 -26.23 -23.39
N ILE A 262 -22.15 -26.20 -24.34
CA ILE A 262 -21.87 -25.75 -25.72
C ILE A 262 -21.44 -24.28 -25.73
N ALA A 263 -22.09 -23.42 -24.94
CA ALA A 263 -21.70 -22.01 -24.83
C ALA A 263 -20.26 -21.86 -24.33
N ILE A 264 -19.85 -22.64 -23.32
CA ILE A 264 -18.46 -22.68 -22.82
C ILE A 264 -17.50 -23.10 -23.95
N VAL A 265 -17.81 -24.17 -24.67
CA VAL A 265 -17.00 -24.68 -25.78
C VAL A 265 -16.86 -23.66 -26.91
N LEU A 266 -17.95 -23.04 -27.34
CA LEU A 266 -17.92 -22.01 -28.38
C LEU A 266 -17.12 -20.78 -27.90
N SER A 267 -17.27 -20.39 -26.64
CA SER A 267 -16.49 -19.30 -26.05
C SER A 267 -15.00 -19.59 -26.11
N ASP A 268 -14.59 -20.83 -25.87
CA ASP A 268 -13.19 -21.24 -25.96
C ASP A 268 -12.66 -21.25 -27.40
N ILE A 269 -13.46 -21.73 -28.35
CA ILE A 269 -13.10 -21.70 -29.77
C ILE A 269 -12.88 -20.26 -30.23
N LEU A 270 -13.76 -19.35 -29.79
CA LEU A 270 -13.69 -17.91 -30.03
C LEU A 270 -12.54 -17.21 -29.28
N GLY A 271 -11.86 -17.90 -28.36
CA GLY A 271 -10.71 -17.37 -27.62
C GLY A 271 -11.09 -16.53 -26.41
N SER A 272 -12.32 -16.69 -25.88
CA SER A 272 -12.76 -15.95 -24.71
C SER A 272 -12.24 -16.55 -23.39
N PRO A 273 -11.68 -15.73 -22.48
CA PRO A 273 -11.23 -16.21 -21.18
C PRO A 273 -12.41 -16.67 -20.30
N ASN A 274 -13.57 -16.02 -20.46
CA ASN A 274 -14.79 -16.31 -19.71
C ASN A 274 -15.87 -16.91 -20.62
N PRO A 275 -16.71 -17.83 -20.11
CA PRO A 275 -17.88 -18.31 -20.84
C PRO A 275 -18.81 -17.16 -21.24
N LEU A 276 -19.05 -17.02 -22.54
CA LEU A 276 -20.00 -16.06 -23.10
C LEU A 276 -21.43 -16.60 -22.92
N PRO A 277 -22.42 -15.73 -22.69
CA PRO A 277 -23.82 -16.11 -22.52
C PRO A 277 -24.49 -16.50 -23.86
N LEU A 278 -23.94 -17.51 -24.54
CA LEU A 278 -24.41 -17.95 -25.86
C LEU A 278 -25.61 -18.90 -25.77
N GLY A 279 -25.89 -19.49 -24.61
CA GLY A 279 -26.95 -20.48 -24.42
C GLY A 279 -28.31 -19.98 -24.91
N SER A 280 -28.68 -18.75 -24.53
CA SER A 280 -29.94 -18.11 -24.96
C SER A 280 -29.96 -17.84 -26.47
N LEU A 281 -28.83 -17.45 -27.07
CA LEU A 281 -28.74 -17.15 -28.51
C LEU A 281 -28.84 -18.39 -29.38
N ILE A 282 -28.39 -19.54 -28.88
CA ILE A 282 -28.50 -20.82 -29.59
C ILE A 282 -29.97 -21.21 -29.76
N LEU A 283 -30.83 -20.94 -28.76
CA LEU A 283 -32.26 -21.26 -28.81
C LEU A 283 -33.13 -20.21 -29.51
N CYS A 284 -32.62 -19.00 -29.76
CA CYS A 284 -33.39 -17.97 -30.43
C CYS A 284 -33.81 -18.40 -31.85
N PRO A 285 -35.00 -18.01 -32.33
CA PRO A 285 -35.33 -18.15 -33.75
C PRO A 285 -34.34 -17.33 -34.61
N GLU A 286 -34.12 -17.79 -35.85
CA GLU A 286 -33.25 -17.09 -36.79
C GLU A 286 -33.74 -15.66 -37.03
N GLY A 287 -32.85 -14.68 -36.89
CA GLY A 287 -33.12 -13.26 -37.09
C GLY A 287 -33.48 -12.47 -35.82
N SER A 288 -33.76 -13.14 -34.70
CA SER A 288 -34.07 -12.46 -33.43
C SER A 288 -32.87 -12.31 -32.49
N GLU A 289 -31.71 -12.88 -32.83
CA GLU A 289 -30.54 -12.95 -31.94
C GLU A 289 -30.05 -11.56 -31.51
N SER A 290 -29.96 -10.63 -32.47
CA SER A 290 -29.54 -9.24 -32.20
C SER A 290 -30.49 -8.49 -31.27
N ALA A 291 -31.80 -8.73 -31.41
CA ALA A 291 -32.82 -8.12 -30.54
C ALA A 291 -32.74 -8.67 -29.11
N VAL A 292 -32.43 -9.97 -28.97
CA VAL A 292 -32.25 -10.61 -27.66
C VAL A 292 -30.99 -10.10 -26.95
N ILE A 293 -29.89 -9.86 -27.68
CA ILE A 293 -28.70 -9.20 -27.10
C ILE A 293 -29.06 -7.84 -26.51
N ASP A 294 -29.82 -7.04 -27.24
CA ASP A 294 -30.24 -5.70 -26.81
C ASP A 294 -31.19 -5.77 -25.61
N MET A 295 -32.12 -6.75 -25.58
CA MET A 295 -33.01 -6.97 -24.45
C MET A 295 -32.28 -7.45 -23.18
N LEU A 296 -31.31 -8.34 -23.33
CA LEU A 296 -30.54 -8.89 -22.20
C LEU A 296 -29.51 -7.88 -21.65
N LYS A 297 -29.33 -6.72 -22.31
CA LYS A 297 -28.37 -5.68 -21.93
C LYS A 297 -26.95 -6.21 -21.69
N ILE A 298 -26.56 -7.27 -22.41
CA ILE A 298 -25.24 -7.91 -22.27
C ILE A 298 -24.11 -6.90 -22.57
N CYS A 299 -24.44 -5.81 -23.27
CA CYS A 299 -23.52 -4.78 -23.72
C CYS A 299 -23.70 -3.39 -23.06
N SER A 300 -24.48 -3.25 -21.97
CA SER A 300 -24.63 -1.93 -21.31
C SER A 300 -23.46 -1.64 -20.35
N ASP A 301 -22.69 -0.60 -20.69
CA ASP A 301 -21.60 0.06 -19.97
C ASP A 301 -21.39 -0.31 -18.49
N SER A 302 -20.23 -0.92 -18.20
CA SER A 302 -19.54 -0.73 -16.93
C SER A 302 -18.19 -0.04 -17.20
N LYS A 303 -18.24 1.25 -17.58
CA LYS A 303 -17.12 2.15 -17.30
C LYS A 303 -17.07 2.38 -15.79
N GLY A 304 -16.51 1.41 -15.05
CA GLY A 304 -16.54 1.42 -13.60
C GLY A 304 -15.47 0.53 -13.01
N SER A 305 -14.30 1.13 -12.75
CA SER A 305 -13.35 0.73 -11.71
C SER A 305 -12.56 -0.57 -11.94
N GLU A 306 -11.54 -0.52 -12.81
CA GLU A 306 -10.47 -1.52 -12.86
C GLU A 306 -9.08 -0.94 -12.50
N THR A 307 -9.00 -0.04 -11.53
CA THR A 307 -7.69 0.49 -11.06
C THR A 307 -7.38 0.28 -9.58
N THR A 308 -8.15 -0.52 -8.84
CA THR A 308 -7.83 -0.79 -7.42
C THR A 308 -8.27 -2.17 -6.95
N ARG A 309 -7.99 -3.22 -7.75
CA ARG A 309 -8.20 -4.61 -7.34
C ARG A 309 -7.01 -5.25 -6.63
N ASN A 310 -5.92 -4.50 -6.46
CA ASN A 310 -4.72 -4.96 -5.80
C ASN A 310 -4.65 -4.41 -4.36
N CYS A 311 -4.62 -5.34 -3.40
CA CYS A 311 -4.34 -5.13 -1.96
C CYS A 311 -5.51 -4.70 -1.03
N THR A 312 -6.71 -4.42 -1.54
CA THR A 312 -7.87 -4.05 -0.68
C THR A 312 -8.58 -5.25 -0.02
N ASP A 313 -8.44 -6.45 -0.58
CA ASP A 313 -9.17 -7.64 -0.11
C ASP A 313 -8.73 -8.19 1.26
N SER A 314 -7.67 -7.65 1.85
CA SER A 314 -7.17 -8.09 3.17
C SER A 314 -7.56 -7.13 4.30
N ILE A 315 -7.93 -5.88 3.99
CA ILE A 315 -8.22 -4.85 4.99
C ILE A 315 -9.50 -5.22 5.75
N GLY A 316 -9.43 -5.25 7.07
CA GLY A 316 -10.54 -5.61 7.96
C GLY A 316 -10.72 -7.10 8.25
N LYS A 317 -9.96 -7.99 7.59
CA LYS A 317 -9.93 -9.43 7.91
C LYS A 317 -9.04 -9.71 9.13
N ASP A 318 -9.34 -10.80 9.83
CA ASP A 318 -8.50 -11.34 10.90
C ASP A 318 -7.11 -11.69 10.35
N LEU A 319 -6.07 -11.45 11.16
CA LEU A 319 -4.70 -11.80 10.80
C LEU A 319 -4.51 -13.30 10.61
N LEU A 320 -3.79 -13.65 9.54
CA LEU A 320 -3.34 -15.02 9.34
C LEU A 320 -2.37 -15.40 10.46
N ALA A 321 -2.47 -16.63 10.98
CA ALA A 321 -1.61 -17.12 12.07
C ALA A 321 -0.10 -16.99 11.76
N GLN A 322 0.26 -17.08 10.47
CA GLN A 322 1.64 -16.93 10.00
C GLN A 322 2.11 -15.46 10.05
N ASP A 323 1.25 -14.51 9.71
CA ASP A 323 1.56 -13.08 9.76
C ASP A 323 1.54 -12.56 11.19
N ALA A 324 0.68 -13.13 12.06
CA ALA A 324 0.62 -12.83 13.49
C ALA A 324 1.97 -13.06 14.19
N SER A 325 2.74 -14.09 13.78
CA SER A 325 4.07 -14.37 14.31
C SER A 325 5.13 -13.30 14.00
N ARG A 326 4.87 -12.47 12.98
CA ARG A 326 5.77 -11.41 12.51
C ARG A 326 5.35 -10.02 12.99
N VAL A 327 4.27 -9.92 13.77
CA VAL A 327 3.78 -8.65 14.32
C VAL A 327 4.75 -8.14 15.39
N GLN A 328 5.14 -6.89 15.27
CA GLN A 328 6.00 -6.18 16.20
C GLN A 328 5.26 -5.00 16.83
N PHE A 329 5.53 -4.77 18.11
CA PHE A 329 4.97 -3.66 18.84
C PHE A 329 5.96 -2.50 18.95
N HIS A 330 5.81 -1.49 18.09
CA HIS A 330 6.63 -0.28 18.07
C HIS A 330 5.75 0.98 18.02
N PRO A 331 5.11 1.37 19.14
CA PRO A 331 4.15 2.48 19.17
C PRO A 331 4.78 3.86 18.92
N LEU A 332 6.10 3.99 19.05
CA LEU A 332 6.84 5.24 18.85
C LEU A 332 7.40 5.41 17.43
N ARG A 333 7.24 4.42 16.54
CA ARG A 333 7.78 4.45 15.19
C ARG A 333 6.88 5.29 14.27
N PRO A 334 7.42 6.11 13.36
CA PRO A 334 6.60 6.75 12.32
C PRO A 334 5.95 5.70 11.39
N PHE A 335 4.69 5.95 11.01
CA PHE A 335 3.95 5.14 10.04
C PHE A 335 3.84 5.90 8.71
N TYR A 336 3.78 5.19 7.59
CA TYR A 336 3.78 5.83 6.28
C TYR A 336 2.52 5.54 5.47
N MET A 337 2.17 6.45 4.58
CA MET A 337 1.06 6.28 3.65
C MET A 337 1.18 4.96 2.88
N GLY A 338 0.12 4.16 2.93
CA GLY A 338 0.02 2.86 2.30
C GLY A 338 0.56 1.69 3.12
N GLU A 339 1.18 1.91 4.27
CA GLU A 339 1.68 0.82 5.12
C GLU A 339 0.52 -0.05 5.62
N ILE A 340 0.64 -1.37 5.46
CA ILE A 340 -0.27 -2.35 6.05
C ILE A 340 0.17 -2.59 7.48
N VAL A 341 -0.76 -2.39 8.40
CA VAL A 341 -0.56 -2.52 9.85
C VAL A 341 -1.52 -3.54 10.43
N ALA A 342 -1.17 -4.12 11.56
CA ALA A 342 -2.08 -4.90 12.37
C ALA A 342 -2.71 -3.96 13.41
N TRP A 343 -4.00 -4.02 13.65
CA TRP A 343 -4.66 -3.21 14.67
C TRP A 343 -5.59 -4.04 15.54
N ARG A 344 -5.80 -3.58 16.78
CA ARG A 344 -6.75 -4.16 17.74
C ARG A 344 -7.87 -3.17 18.05
N SER A 345 -9.10 -3.66 18.09
CA SER A 345 -10.22 -2.92 18.68
C SER A 345 -10.20 -3.10 20.20
N GLU A 346 -10.74 -2.14 20.96
CA GLU A 346 -10.77 -2.15 22.42
C GLU A 346 -11.44 -3.41 23.03
N ASN A 347 -12.27 -4.10 22.25
CA ASN A 347 -13.06 -5.27 22.68
C ASN A 347 -12.78 -6.57 21.90
N ALA A 348 -11.72 -6.64 21.08
CA ALA A 348 -11.43 -7.80 20.24
C ALA A 348 -10.09 -8.46 20.61
N GLU A 349 -10.09 -9.77 20.88
CA GLU A 349 -8.88 -10.56 21.15
C GLU A 349 -8.01 -10.78 19.89
N LYS A 350 -8.58 -10.60 18.69
CA LYS A 350 -7.90 -10.86 17.42
C LYS A 350 -7.48 -9.57 16.72
N LEU A 351 -6.22 -9.54 16.29
CA LEU A 351 -5.69 -8.49 15.45
C LEU A 351 -6.29 -8.58 14.04
N LYS A 352 -6.54 -7.43 13.42
CA LYS A 352 -7.03 -7.30 12.04
C LYS A 352 -6.04 -6.51 11.19
N TYR A 353 -6.05 -6.72 9.87
CA TYR A 353 -5.29 -5.88 8.96
C TYR A 353 -5.94 -4.50 8.81
N GLY A 354 -5.12 -3.47 8.77
CA GLY A 354 -5.48 -2.09 8.46
C GLY A 354 -4.46 -1.45 7.53
N ARG A 355 -4.79 -0.28 6.97
CA ARG A 355 -3.90 0.48 6.09
C ARG A 355 -3.77 1.91 6.57
N VAL A 356 -2.55 2.45 6.57
CA VAL A 356 -2.33 3.85 6.95
C VAL A 356 -2.57 4.75 5.72
N PRO A 357 -3.51 5.71 5.77
CA PRO A 357 -3.86 6.53 4.60
C PRO A 357 -2.92 7.72 4.37
N GLU A 358 -2.13 8.13 5.36
CA GLU A 358 -1.25 9.30 5.31
C GLU A 358 0.08 9.05 6.05
N ASP A 359 1.13 9.81 5.73
CA ASP A 359 2.40 9.74 6.48
C ASP A 359 2.17 10.33 7.89
N VAL A 360 2.61 9.62 8.93
CA VAL A 360 2.43 9.99 10.34
C VAL A 360 3.74 9.88 11.09
N ARG A 361 4.14 10.96 11.79
CA ARG A 361 5.34 10.98 12.63
C ARG A 361 5.02 11.50 14.02
N PRO A 362 5.59 10.90 15.09
CA PRO A 362 5.48 11.48 16.43
C PRO A 362 6.22 12.82 16.51
N SER A 363 5.61 13.80 17.17
CA SER A 363 6.31 15.03 17.56
C SER A 363 7.37 14.74 18.62
N ALA A 364 8.48 15.48 18.62
CA ALA A 364 9.59 15.26 19.55
C ALA A 364 9.12 15.27 21.02
N GLY A 365 9.33 14.15 21.72
CA GLY A 365 8.93 13.97 23.13
C GLY A 365 7.50 13.50 23.37
N GLN A 366 6.71 13.17 22.33
CA GLN A 366 5.39 12.59 22.47
C GLN A 366 5.47 11.05 22.59
N ALA A 367 4.96 10.51 23.70
CA ALA A 367 5.03 9.06 23.99
C ALA A 367 3.99 8.21 23.24
N LEU A 368 2.82 8.76 22.94
CA LEU A 368 1.78 8.12 22.12
C LEU A 368 1.04 9.20 21.33
N TYR A 369 0.65 8.87 20.10
CA TYR A 369 -0.13 9.75 19.22
C TYR A 369 -1.30 9.00 18.58
N ARG A 370 -2.30 9.77 18.14
CA ARG A 370 -3.46 9.28 17.40
C ARG A 370 -3.29 9.54 15.92
N PHE A 371 -3.69 8.57 15.10
CA PHE A 371 -3.69 8.72 13.66
C PHE A 371 -4.76 7.88 12.99
N SER A 372 -5.07 8.26 11.76
CA SER A 372 -6.07 7.61 10.92
C SER A 372 -5.54 6.26 10.43
N VAL A 373 -6.35 5.20 10.57
CA VAL A 373 -6.09 3.87 10.00
C VAL A 373 -7.35 3.41 9.29
N GLU A 374 -7.21 2.96 8.05
CA GLU A 374 -8.28 2.34 7.29
C GLU A 374 -8.51 0.91 7.82
N THR A 375 -9.65 0.71 8.48
CA THR A 375 -10.02 -0.53 9.19
C THR A 375 -10.84 -1.47 8.31
N ALA A 376 -11.52 -0.95 7.29
CA ALA A 376 -12.22 -1.69 6.23
C ALA A 376 -12.13 -0.89 4.93
N PRO A 377 -12.38 -1.49 3.75
CA PRO A 377 -12.29 -0.77 2.47
C PRO A 377 -13.11 0.53 2.48
N GLY A 378 -12.41 1.67 2.48
CA GLY A 378 -13.03 3.01 2.51
C GLY A 378 -13.50 3.51 3.89
N VAL A 379 -13.31 2.75 4.97
CA VAL A 379 -13.65 3.17 6.35
C VAL A 379 -12.37 3.47 7.12
N THR A 380 -12.24 4.72 7.58
CA THR A 380 -11.06 5.19 8.33
C THR A 380 -11.45 5.51 9.77
N GLU A 381 -10.72 4.94 10.73
CA GLU A 381 -10.89 5.17 12.17
C GLU A 381 -9.65 5.81 12.78
N THR A 382 -9.81 6.61 13.82
CA THR A 382 -8.69 7.25 14.53
C THR A 382 -8.24 6.38 15.69
N LEU A 383 -7.11 5.70 15.51
CA LEU A 383 -6.57 4.75 16.49
C LEU A 383 -5.38 5.34 17.25
N LEU A 384 -5.17 4.86 18.47
CA LEU A 384 -3.95 5.12 19.23
C LEU A 384 -2.80 4.28 18.66
N SER A 385 -1.60 4.86 18.61
CA SER A 385 -0.37 4.13 18.25
C SER A 385 -0.10 2.87 19.08
N SER A 386 -0.62 2.78 20.32
CA SER A 386 -0.57 1.56 21.14
C SER A 386 -1.53 0.45 20.69
N GLN A 387 -2.52 0.77 19.86
CA GLN A 387 -3.47 -0.18 19.29
C GLN A 387 -3.05 -0.65 17.89
N VAL A 388 -1.93 -0.12 17.37
CA VAL A 388 -1.39 -0.42 16.04
C VAL A 388 -0.04 -1.10 16.17
N PHE A 389 0.15 -2.16 15.40
CA PHE A 389 1.33 -2.98 15.36
C PHE A 389 1.89 -3.02 13.94
N SER A 390 3.22 -3.01 13.84
CA SER A 390 3.93 -3.12 12.56
C SER A 390 4.30 -4.58 12.27
N PHE A 391 4.71 -4.87 11.03
CA PHE A 391 5.27 -6.17 10.69
C PHE A 391 6.80 -6.10 10.67
N SER A 392 7.46 -7.07 11.31
CA SER A 392 8.91 -7.28 11.22
C SER A 392 9.34 -7.43 9.77
N SER A 393 10.39 -6.71 9.37
CA SER A 393 11.11 -6.99 8.11
C SER A 393 12.16 -8.07 8.34
N VAL A 394 12.54 -8.80 7.29
CA VAL A 394 13.68 -9.72 7.38
C VAL A 394 14.95 -8.89 7.57
N SER A 395 15.63 -9.07 8.70
CA SER A 395 16.86 -8.34 9.04
C SER A 395 17.93 -8.56 7.97
N LEU A 396 18.51 -7.48 7.45
CA LEU A 396 19.66 -7.50 6.53
C LEU A 396 21.00 -7.80 7.25
N ASP A 397 20.99 -8.04 8.56
CA ASP A 397 22.19 -8.11 9.41
C ASP A 397 22.64 -9.54 9.71
N ALA A 398 22.99 -10.31 8.68
CA ALA A 398 23.60 -11.64 8.87
C ALA A 398 25.13 -11.68 8.70
N GLU A 399 25.82 -10.55 8.48
CA GLU A 399 27.29 -10.52 8.36
C GLU A 399 27.99 -9.41 9.18
N ALA A 400 27.46 -9.08 10.36
CA ALA A 400 28.20 -8.28 11.34
C ALA A 400 27.93 -8.77 12.78
N SER A 401 28.22 -10.04 13.04
CA SER A 401 28.28 -10.57 14.40
C SER A 401 29.43 -11.55 14.52
N SER A 402 30.64 -10.99 14.62
CA SER A 402 31.78 -11.73 15.15
C SER A 402 32.89 -10.76 15.55
N VAL A 403 32.83 -10.22 16.77
CA VAL A 403 34.03 -10.06 17.61
C VAL A 403 33.64 -10.29 19.07
N THR A 404 34.35 -11.23 19.64
CA THR A 404 34.34 -11.79 21.00
C THR A 404 34.54 -10.76 22.13
N LEU A 405 33.88 -11.02 23.25
CA LEU A 405 34.17 -10.44 24.57
C LEU A 405 35.64 -10.66 24.97
N PRO A 406 36.21 -9.74 25.77
CA PRO A 406 36.70 -10.20 27.06
C PRO A 406 36.26 -9.30 28.23
N GLU A 407 35.82 -9.97 29.29
CA GLU A 407 35.77 -9.46 30.66
C GLU A 407 37.19 -9.08 31.12
N ASN A 408 37.39 -7.90 31.73
CA ASN A 408 37.90 -7.79 33.11
C ASN A 408 37.92 -6.34 33.66
N SER A 409 37.62 -6.22 34.95
CA SER A 409 38.13 -5.21 35.91
C SER A 409 37.52 -3.79 35.98
N GLN A 410 36.53 -3.68 36.89
CA GLN A 410 36.43 -2.75 38.04
C GLN A 410 37.03 -1.33 38.03
N MET A 411 36.14 -0.40 38.39
CA MET A 411 36.28 0.76 39.29
C MET A 411 37.29 1.89 38.97
N VAL A 412 36.79 3.14 38.92
CA VAL A 412 36.91 4.19 39.95
C VAL A 412 36.65 5.58 39.32
N LEU A 413 35.93 6.41 40.09
CA LEU A 413 35.57 7.82 39.92
C LEU A 413 36.75 8.76 39.61
N SER A 414 36.50 9.83 38.84
CA SER A 414 37.00 11.17 39.19
C SER A 414 36.26 12.29 38.44
N ASN A 415 35.63 13.17 39.21
CA ASN A 415 35.23 14.53 38.84
C ASN A 415 36.40 15.33 38.26
N THR A 416 36.15 16.22 37.30
CA THR A 416 36.53 17.65 37.45
C THR A 416 35.67 18.51 36.53
N MET A 417 35.05 19.55 37.11
CA MET A 417 34.53 20.70 36.37
C MET A 417 35.70 21.49 35.78
N ASP A 418 35.57 22.02 34.57
CA ASP A 418 35.95 23.42 34.40
C ASP A 418 35.20 24.11 33.26
N SER A 419 35.06 25.40 33.51
CA SER A 419 34.25 26.41 32.86
C SER A 419 34.95 26.96 31.61
N ASP A 420 34.20 27.49 30.64
CA ASP A 420 34.51 28.82 30.11
C ASP A 420 33.39 29.36 29.20
N ILE A 421 32.93 30.56 29.58
CA ILE A 421 32.10 31.49 28.83
C ILE A 421 33.07 32.41 28.08
N VAL A 422 32.80 32.80 26.82
CA VAL A 422 32.83 34.19 26.33
C VAL A 422 32.21 34.30 24.94
N GLU A 423 31.44 35.37 24.80
CA GLU A 423 30.59 35.86 23.73
C GLU A 423 31.28 36.25 22.41
N GLY A 424 30.48 36.32 21.34
CA GLY A 424 30.83 36.98 20.08
C GLY A 424 29.58 37.44 19.31
N SER A 425 29.31 38.73 19.39
CA SER A 425 28.21 39.51 18.79
C SER A 425 27.97 39.30 17.29
N GLY A 426 26.69 39.22 16.89
CA GLY A 426 26.26 39.16 15.49
C GLY A 426 24.81 39.65 15.32
N ARG A 427 24.66 40.96 15.15
CA ARG A 427 23.40 41.69 14.90
C ARG A 427 22.77 41.25 13.56
N GLY A 428 21.73 40.42 13.60
CA GLY A 428 20.98 39.95 12.44
C GLY A 428 19.47 40.10 12.65
N LYS A 429 18.81 40.70 11.64
CA LYS A 429 17.42 41.17 11.59
C LYS A 429 16.37 40.16 12.08
N ALA A 430 15.43 40.68 12.87
CA ALA A 430 14.15 40.04 13.18
C ALA A 430 13.32 39.89 11.89
N THR A 431 13.17 38.67 11.40
CA THR A 431 12.07 38.27 10.51
C THR A 431 11.85 36.76 10.63
N SER A 432 10.57 36.36 10.71
CA SER A 432 10.01 35.01 10.54
C SER A 432 10.32 33.90 11.57
N VAL A 433 9.77 34.00 12.79
CA VAL A 433 9.58 32.83 13.68
C VAL A 433 8.09 32.39 13.79
N GLN A 434 7.15 33.11 13.16
CA GLN A 434 5.72 32.80 13.26
C GLN A 434 5.19 31.73 12.28
N ALA A 435 6.01 31.11 11.43
CA ALA A 435 5.54 30.20 10.37
C ALA A 435 5.85 28.70 10.58
N GLN A 436 6.49 28.30 11.67
CA GLN A 436 6.92 26.89 11.90
C GLN A 436 6.27 26.19 13.09
N ALA A 437 5.38 26.85 13.84
CA ALA A 437 4.62 26.21 14.93
C ALA A 437 3.33 25.48 14.45
N GLY A 438 2.98 25.58 13.16
CA GLY A 438 1.69 25.10 12.63
C GLY A 438 1.66 23.66 12.12
N LYS A 439 2.80 22.97 11.98
CA LYS A 439 2.85 21.58 11.46
C LYS A 439 2.98 20.50 12.55
N ASP A 440 3.48 20.85 13.73
CA ASP A 440 3.73 19.89 14.83
C ASP A 440 2.49 19.58 15.70
N LEU A 441 1.33 20.17 15.36
CA LEU A 441 0.05 20.01 16.06
C LEU A 441 -0.93 19.06 15.34
N GLN A 442 -0.51 18.38 14.27
CA GLN A 442 -1.43 17.64 13.40
C GLN A 442 -1.89 16.29 13.96
N TYR A 443 -1.16 15.71 14.93
CA TYR A 443 -1.54 14.46 15.60
C TYR A 443 -1.92 14.76 17.06
N GLY A 444 -3.19 14.53 17.39
CA GLY A 444 -3.81 14.99 18.64
C GLY A 444 -3.00 14.66 19.91
N ARG A 445 -2.96 15.61 20.86
CA ARG A 445 -2.38 15.40 22.20
C ARG A 445 -3.19 14.33 22.93
N VAL A 446 -2.52 13.29 23.42
CA VAL A 446 -3.11 12.25 24.26
C VAL A 446 -3.20 12.77 25.69
N SER A 447 -4.35 12.59 26.36
CA SER A 447 -4.53 13.03 27.74
C SER A 447 -3.67 12.19 28.72
N PRO A 448 -3.25 12.74 29.87
CA PRO A 448 -2.52 11.98 30.89
C PRO A 448 -3.26 10.72 31.36
N ALA A 449 -4.60 10.76 31.36
CA ALA A 449 -5.44 9.62 31.72
C ALA A 449 -5.39 8.49 30.67
N GLU A 450 -5.52 8.84 29.38
CA GLU A 450 -5.40 7.88 28.27
C GLU A 450 -3.99 7.29 28.17
N LEU A 451 -2.95 8.08 28.45
CA LEU A 451 -1.58 7.59 28.42
C LEU A 451 -1.35 6.54 29.51
N VAL A 452 -1.85 6.77 30.73
CA VAL A 452 -1.77 5.78 31.82
C VAL A 452 -2.58 4.53 31.50
N GLN A 453 -3.75 4.68 30.88
CA GLN A 453 -4.58 3.56 30.43
C GLN A 453 -3.88 2.72 29.35
N ALA A 454 -3.32 3.36 28.32
CA ALA A 454 -2.56 2.68 27.27
C ALA A 454 -1.32 1.98 27.84
N VAL A 455 -0.61 2.60 28.79
CA VAL A 455 0.53 1.98 29.49
C VAL A 455 0.09 0.76 30.28
N GLN A 456 -1.04 0.83 30.98
CA GLN A 456 -1.60 -0.33 31.67
C GLN A 456 -1.96 -1.47 30.70
N GLU A 457 -2.59 -1.16 29.57
CA GLU A 457 -2.93 -2.16 28.57
C GLU A 457 -1.68 -2.82 27.96
N MET A 458 -0.64 -2.04 27.66
CA MET A 458 0.66 -2.55 27.20
C MET A 458 1.32 -3.47 28.23
N LEU A 459 1.34 -3.06 29.50
CA LEU A 459 1.97 -3.83 30.58
C LEU A 459 1.18 -5.12 30.89
N SER A 460 -0.16 -5.03 30.88
CA SER A 460 -1.03 -6.19 31.06
C SER A 460 -0.87 -7.23 29.94
N ALA A 461 -0.72 -6.79 28.68
CA ALA A 461 -0.41 -7.68 27.56
C ALA A 461 0.98 -8.33 27.67
N ALA A 462 1.94 -7.69 28.36
CA ALA A 462 3.25 -8.24 28.69
C ALA A 462 3.24 -9.12 29.96
N GLY A 463 2.08 -9.38 30.58
CA GLY A 463 1.94 -10.18 31.80
C GLY A 463 2.37 -9.45 33.08
N ILE A 464 2.55 -8.13 33.02
CA ILE A 464 2.97 -7.29 34.14
C ILE A 464 1.77 -6.48 34.62
N SER A 465 1.25 -6.78 35.81
CA SER A 465 0.20 -5.96 36.43
C SER A 465 0.84 -4.78 37.18
N MET A 466 0.41 -3.55 36.87
CA MET A 466 0.70 -2.43 37.77
C MET A 466 -0.32 -2.38 38.89
N ASP A 467 0.17 -2.06 40.08
CA ASP A 467 -0.64 -1.75 41.24
C ASP A 467 -1.41 -0.43 41.04
N MET A 468 -2.63 -0.34 41.59
CA MET A 468 -3.51 0.83 41.50
C MET A 468 -2.86 2.08 42.12
N GLU A 469 -2.03 1.90 43.15
CA GLU A 469 -1.25 2.98 43.76
C GLU A 469 -0.21 3.55 42.78
N LYS A 470 0.45 2.69 42.01
CA LYS A 470 1.44 3.13 41.00
C LYS A 470 0.78 3.84 39.82
N GLN A 471 -0.41 3.39 39.41
CA GLN A 471 -1.20 4.06 38.37
C GLN A 471 -1.65 5.47 38.79
N THR A 472 -2.15 5.59 40.02
CA THR A 472 -2.60 6.88 40.56
C THR A 472 -1.42 7.84 40.73
N LEU A 473 -0.28 7.36 41.22
CA LEU A 473 0.97 8.13 41.30
C LEU A 473 1.47 8.61 39.93
N LEU A 474 1.45 7.74 38.92
CA LEU A 474 1.87 8.13 37.56
C LEU A 474 0.94 9.20 36.98
N ARG A 475 -0.38 9.04 37.16
CA ARG A 475 -1.38 10.01 36.71
C ARG A 475 -1.18 11.37 37.39
N THR A 476 -1.02 11.40 38.71
CA THR A 476 -0.80 12.67 39.44
C THR A 476 0.54 13.31 39.06
N ASN A 477 1.61 12.53 38.88
CA ASN A 477 2.91 13.06 38.47
C ASN A 477 2.83 13.74 37.10
N LEU A 478 2.17 13.11 36.12
CA LEU A 478 1.98 13.69 34.78
C LEU A 478 1.13 14.97 34.82
N THR A 479 0.04 14.98 35.59
CA THR A 479 -0.79 16.18 35.77
C THR A 479 0.01 17.32 36.42
N LEU A 480 0.82 17.01 37.43
CA LEU A 480 1.69 18.00 38.08
C LEU A 480 2.76 18.52 37.13
N GLN A 481 3.36 17.68 36.30
CA GLN A 481 4.32 18.12 35.28
C GLN A 481 3.69 19.08 34.26
N GLU A 482 2.46 18.82 33.83
CA GLU A 482 1.73 19.72 32.92
C GLU A 482 1.40 21.06 33.58
N GLN A 483 0.95 21.04 34.84
CA GLN A 483 0.72 22.25 35.64
C GLN A 483 2.01 23.04 35.86
N LEU A 484 3.13 22.37 36.12
CA LEU A 484 4.43 23.01 36.29
C LEU A 484 4.84 23.73 35.01
N LYS A 485 4.74 23.08 33.84
CA LYS A 485 5.01 23.71 32.54
C LYS A 485 4.13 24.93 32.29
N TYR A 486 2.84 24.84 32.58
CA TYR A 486 1.92 25.97 32.45
C TYR A 486 2.32 27.13 33.37
N SER A 487 2.60 26.84 34.64
CA SER A 487 3.02 27.84 35.62
C SER A 487 4.36 28.49 35.25
N GLN A 488 5.31 27.74 34.71
CA GLN A 488 6.61 28.24 34.26
C GLN A 488 6.45 29.18 33.07
N ALA A 489 5.59 28.83 32.10
CA ALA A 489 5.29 29.70 30.97
C ALA A 489 4.59 31.00 31.41
N ALA A 490 3.66 30.93 32.37
CA ALA A 490 3.03 32.11 32.94
C ALA A 490 4.04 33.00 33.69
N LEU A 491 4.95 32.41 34.46
CA LEU A 491 5.99 33.13 35.18
C LEU A 491 6.93 33.89 34.23
N LEU A 492 7.37 33.25 33.14
CA LEU A 492 8.21 33.90 32.13
C LEU A 492 7.52 35.10 31.48
N LEU A 493 6.22 34.96 31.16
CA LEU A 493 5.44 36.05 30.59
C LEU A 493 5.27 37.22 31.57
N GLU A 494 5.09 36.94 32.86
CA GLU A 494 5.06 37.98 33.89
C GLU A 494 6.44 38.61 34.11
N GLN A 495 7.53 37.84 34.00
CA GLN A 495 8.89 38.37 34.06
C GLN A 495 9.18 39.34 32.89
N ASP A 496 8.80 38.97 31.67
CA ASP A 496 8.95 39.83 30.49
C ASP A 496 8.18 41.15 30.66
N LYS A 497 6.97 41.10 31.25
CA LYS A 497 6.18 42.30 31.57
C LYS A 497 6.87 43.16 32.63
N ALA A 498 7.41 42.56 33.69
CA ALA A 498 8.13 43.28 34.74
C ALA A 498 9.38 43.97 34.18
N ASP A 499 10.14 43.28 33.33
CA ASP A 499 11.33 43.83 32.68
C ASP A 499 10.99 44.98 31.73
N ALA A 500 9.87 44.88 31.00
CA ALA A 500 9.37 45.97 30.15
C ALA A 500 8.98 47.20 30.98
N ALA A 501 8.24 47.02 32.07
CA ALA A 501 7.86 48.09 32.98
C ALA A 501 9.08 48.75 33.66
N ALA A 502 10.09 47.96 34.05
CA ALA A 502 11.34 48.46 34.61
C ALA A 502 12.09 49.34 33.60
N LYS A 503 12.23 48.89 32.34
CA LYS A 503 12.84 49.69 31.27
C LYS A 503 12.09 50.99 31.01
N GLU A 504 10.76 50.96 31.00
CA GLU A 504 9.95 52.18 30.85
C GLU A 504 10.22 53.16 32.00
N ALA A 505 10.21 52.68 33.25
CA ALA A 505 10.51 53.50 34.42
C ALA A 505 11.91 54.14 34.35
N ASP A 506 12.92 53.40 33.90
CA ASP A 506 14.29 53.92 33.76
C ASP A 506 14.40 54.95 32.63
N THR A 507 13.71 54.76 31.50
CA THR A 507 13.68 55.78 30.44
C THR A 507 13.00 57.06 30.90
N ALA A 508 11.90 56.96 31.66
CA ALA A 508 11.23 58.10 32.25
C ALA A 508 12.12 58.84 33.25
N LYS A 509 12.87 58.12 34.10
CA LYS A 509 13.85 58.74 35.01
C LYS A 509 14.98 59.44 34.23
N ALA A 510 15.53 58.81 33.20
CA ALA A 510 16.62 59.37 32.40
C ALA A 510 16.20 60.61 31.58
N ALA A 511 14.91 60.75 31.25
CA ALA A 511 14.37 61.94 30.59
C ALA A 511 14.44 63.19 31.49
N TRP A 512 14.32 63.02 32.81
CA TRP A 512 14.36 64.11 33.79
C TRP A 512 15.74 64.33 34.42
N GLN A 513 16.76 63.58 34.02
CA GLN A 513 18.12 63.74 34.54
C GLN A 513 18.90 64.83 33.79
N CYS A 514 19.56 65.73 34.53
CA CYS A 514 20.34 66.81 33.93
C CYS A 514 21.52 66.28 33.14
N ARG A 515 21.54 66.56 31.82
CA ARG A 515 22.57 66.07 30.88
C ARG A 515 23.95 66.71 31.05
N VAL A 516 24.11 67.66 31.98
CA VAL A 516 25.41 68.28 32.29
C VAL A 516 26.09 67.60 33.47
N CYS A 517 25.38 67.36 34.58
CA CYS A 517 25.96 66.71 35.76
C CYS A 517 25.62 65.22 35.89
N LEU A 518 24.66 64.72 35.11
CA LEU A 518 24.18 63.32 35.16
C LEU A 518 23.80 62.83 36.56
N THR A 519 23.48 63.76 37.47
CA THR A 519 23.24 63.46 38.89
C THR A 519 21.91 64.02 39.34
N ASN A 520 21.70 65.33 39.15
CA ASN A 520 20.49 66.02 39.62
C ASN A 520 19.40 66.02 38.54
N GLU A 521 18.14 66.06 38.97
CA GLU A 521 17.00 66.23 38.07
C GLU A 521 16.95 67.65 37.47
N VAL A 522 16.35 67.78 36.28
CA VAL A 522 16.14 69.08 35.63
C VAL A 522 14.94 69.80 36.25
N ASP A 523 15.18 71.02 36.72
CA ASP A 523 14.18 71.85 37.39
C ASP A 523 14.24 73.32 36.93
N VAL A 524 15.05 73.62 35.90
CA VAL A 524 15.22 74.97 35.35
C VAL A 524 15.23 74.93 33.82
N ALA A 525 14.42 75.77 33.18
CA ALA A 525 14.46 76.06 31.74
C ALA A 525 15.25 77.34 31.45
N ILE A 526 16.06 77.31 30.39
CA ILE A 526 16.92 78.41 29.94
C ILE A 526 16.18 79.27 28.90
N VAL A 527 15.97 80.55 29.21
CA VAL A 527 15.30 81.51 28.31
C VAL A 527 16.34 82.24 27.44
N PRO A 528 16.11 82.43 26.13
CA PRO A 528 14.87 82.12 25.38
C PRO A 528 14.79 80.70 24.76
N CYS A 529 15.84 79.89 24.85
CA CYS A 529 15.95 78.66 24.05
C CYS A 529 15.13 77.45 24.53
N GLY A 530 14.60 77.46 25.75
CA GLY A 530 13.76 76.39 26.32
C GLY A 530 14.49 75.15 26.82
N HIS A 531 15.81 75.02 26.61
CA HIS A 531 16.57 73.86 27.10
C HIS A 531 16.58 73.77 28.63
N VAL A 532 16.52 72.55 29.17
CA VAL A 532 16.39 72.29 30.61
C VAL A 532 17.69 71.81 31.25
N LEU A 533 17.95 72.29 32.46
CA LEU A 533 19.11 71.96 33.28
C LEU A 533 18.68 71.83 34.76
N CYS A 534 19.51 71.23 35.59
CA CYS A 534 19.34 71.37 37.04
C CYS A 534 19.78 72.77 37.49
N ARG A 535 19.25 73.24 38.62
CA ARG A 535 19.55 74.54 39.22
C ARG A 535 21.05 74.81 39.41
N ARG A 536 21.83 73.77 39.75
CA ARG A 536 23.29 73.89 39.93
C ARG A 536 24.01 74.17 38.61
N CYS A 537 23.65 73.43 37.55
CA CYS A 537 24.29 73.58 36.24
C CYS A 537 23.83 74.85 35.51
N SER A 538 22.57 75.26 35.66
CA SER A 538 22.07 76.50 35.05
C SER A 538 22.73 77.75 35.63
N SER A 539 23.05 77.74 36.93
CA SER A 539 23.71 78.87 37.60
C SER A 539 25.20 79.04 37.22
N ALA A 540 25.82 78.00 36.66
CA ALA A 540 27.24 77.97 36.32
C ALA A 540 27.55 78.36 34.87
N VAL A 541 26.53 78.70 34.06
CA VAL A 541 26.69 78.92 32.62
C VAL A 541 26.03 80.23 32.18
N SER A 542 26.74 81.01 31.37
CA SER A 542 26.23 82.26 30.76
C SER A 542 25.63 82.03 29.36
N ARG A 543 25.93 80.89 28.74
CA ARG A 543 25.38 80.44 27.45
C ARG A 543 24.86 79.01 27.59
N CYS A 544 23.77 78.68 26.91
CA CYS A 544 23.19 77.34 26.96
C CYS A 544 24.20 76.28 26.47
N PRO A 545 24.50 75.22 27.24
CA PRO A 545 25.43 74.17 26.83
C PRO A 545 25.00 73.41 25.56
N PHE A 546 23.70 73.38 25.25
CA PHE A 546 23.15 72.62 24.12
C PHE A 546 23.14 73.44 22.83
N CYS A 547 22.63 74.67 22.85
CA CYS A 547 22.45 75.49 21.65
C CYS A 547 23.33 76.75 21.61
N ARG A 548 24.13 77.01 22.65
CA ARG A 548 25.08 78.13 22.76
C ARG A 548 24.46 79.54 22.69
N LEU A 549 23.14 79.66 22.77
CA LEU A 549 22.43 80.94 22.91
C LEU A 549 22.75 81.57 24.28
N GLN A 550 22.82 82.90 24.34
CA GLN A 550 23.03 83.64 25.59
C GLN A 550 21.84 83.43 26.54
N VAL A 551 22.12 83.13 27.81
CA VAL A 551 21.09 82.97 28.84
C VAL A 551 20.62 84.35 29.27
N SER A 552 19.34 84.68 29.02
CA SER A 552 18.73 85.92 29.50
C SER A 552 18.07 85.74 30.87
N LYS A 553 17.43 84.59 31.10
CA LYS A 553 16.75 84.24 32.36
C LYS A 553 16.74 82.73 32.57
N ALA A 554 16.85 82.30 33.82
CA ALA A 554 16.63 80.93 34.25
C ALA A 554 15.25 80.84 34.94
N MET A 555 14.35 79.99 34.43
CA MET A 555 12.99 79.85 34.94
C MET A 555 12.81 78.47 35.58
N LYS A 556 12.30 78.42 36.81
CA LYS A 556 12.02 77.15 37.48
C LYS A 556 10.85 76.42 36.78
N ILE A 557 11.01 75.12 36.54
CA ILE A 557 9.97 74.24 36.03
C ILE A 557 9.66 73.16 37.07
N PHE A 558 8.44 72.65 37.05
CA PHE A 558 7.99 71.57 37.94
C PHE A 558 7.60 70.37 37.10
N ARG A 559 7.92 69.18 37.61
CA ARG A 559 7.46 67.93 37.00
C ARG A 559 5.93 67.85 37.12
N PRO A 560 5.22 67.41 36.08
CA PRO A 560 3.79 67.13 36.14
C PRO A 560 3.44 66.06 37.17
#